data_AF-A0A2X2WHA1-F1
#
_entry.id   AF-A0A2X2WHA1-F1
#
_cell.length_a   1.000
_cell.length_b   1.000
_cell.length_c   1.000
_cell.angle_alpha   90.00
_cell.angle_beta   90.00
_cell.angle_gamma   90.00
#
_symmetry.space_group_name_H-M   'P 1'
#
loop_
_entity.id
_entity.type
_entity.pdbx_description
1 polymer ?
#
loop_
_entity_poly.entity_id
_entity_poly.type
_entity_poly.pdbx_seq_one_letter_code
_entity_poly.pdbx_strand_id
1 'polypeptide(L)' 'MKEKPSIEVRLDKWLWAARFYKTRALAREMVEGGKVHYNGQRSKPGKIVELNATLTLPPGQRRADGNH' A
#
# COMPACT_ATOMS: atom_id res chain seq x y z
N MET A 1 -12.15 -2.87 30.44
CA MET A 1 -12.47 -2.84 29.00
C MET A 1 -11.32 -2.12 28.30
N LYS A 2 -10.56 -2.77 27.40
CA LYS A 2 -9.50 -2.06 26.66
C LYS A 2 -10.13 -1.41 25.44
N GLU A 3 -10.32 -0.10 25.48
CA GLU A 3 -10.62 0.70 24.30
C GLU A 3 -9.49 0.50 23.29
N LYS A 4 -9.76 -0.22 22.20
CA LYS A 4 -8.85 -0.25 21.06
C LYS A 4 -9.05 1.08 20.33
N PRO A 5 -8.06 1.98 20.25
CA PRO A 5 -8.17 3.10 19.33
C PRO A 5 -8.32 2.49 17.93
N SER A 6 -9.50 2.66 17.34
CA SER A 6 -9.83 2.20 15.99
C SER A 6 -9.16 3.11 14.97
N ILE A 7 -7.83 3.08 14.95
CA ILE A 7 -7.05 3.75 13.90
C ILE A 7 -7.15 2.86 12.66
N GLU A 8 -8.28 2.94 11.99
CA GLU A 8 -8.55 2.21 10.75
C GLU A 8 -7.94 3.00 9.59
N VAL A 9 -6.82 2.49 9.07
CA VAL A 9 -6.15 3.07 7.91
C VAL A 9 -6.39 2.18 6.70
N ARG A 10 -6.91 2.78 5.62
CA ARG A 10 -7.06 2.11 4.33
C ARG A 10 -5.70 1.81 3.70
N LEU A 11 -5.62 0.70 2.98
CA LEU A 11 -4.42 0.25 2.28
C LEU A 11 -3.86 1.32 1.32
N ASP A 12 -4.72 1.93 0.50
CA ASP A 12 -4.31 3.00 -0.42
C ASP A 12 -3.69 4.21 0.29
N LYS A 13 -4.28 4.62 1.41
CA LYS A 13 -3.81 5.72 2.25
C LYS A 13 -2.51 5.36 2.95
N TRP A 14 -2.41 4.14 3.47
CA TRP A 14 -1.22 3.65 4.16
C TRP A 14 -0.01 3.59 3.22
N LEU A 15 -0.19 3.05 2.01
CA LEU A 15 0.86 2.93 1.00
C LEU A 15 1.44 4.29 0.58
N TRP A 16 0.58 5.30 0.45
CA TRP A 16 1.01 6.67 0.20
C TRP A 16 1.72 7.29 1.41
N ALA A 17 1.17 7.12 2.61
CA ALA A 17 1.78 7.64 3.84
C ALA A 17 3.17 7.03 4.11
N ALA A 18 3.34 5.74 3.83
CA ALA A 18 4.60 4.99 3.92
C ALA A 18 5.55 5.25 2.74
N ARG A 19 5.21 6.15 1.81
CA ARG A 19 6.05 6.59 0.69
C ARG A 19 6.40 5.52 -0.36
N PHE A 20 5.63 4.44 -0.44
CA PHE A 20 5.74 3.49 -1.56
C PHE A 20 5.26 4.11 -2.89
N TYR A 21 4.28 5.02 -2.81
CA TYR A 21 3.76 5.75 -3.97
C TYR A 21 3.73 7.25 -3.71
N LYS A 22 3.99 8.04 -4.76
CA LYS A 22 4.05 9.50 -4.68
C LYS A 22 2.69 10.13 -4.36
N THR A 23 1.62 9.53 -4.87
CA THR A 23 0.26 10.01 -4.68
C THR A 23 -0.64 8.87 -4.22
N ARG A 24 -1.71 9.21 -3.50
CA ARG A 24 -2.73 8.24 -3.09
C ARG A 24 -3.50 7.65 -4.28
N ALA A 25 -3.71 8.43 -5.33
CA ALA A 25 -4.35 7.95 -6.56
C ALA A 25 -3.53 6.82 -7.21
N LEU A 26 -2.20 6.99 -7.30
CA LEU A 26 -1.32 5.94 -7.80
C LEU A 26 -1.35 4.70 -6.91
N ALA A 27 -1.34 4.86 -5.58
CA ALA A 27 -1.48 3.72 -4.67
C ALA A 27 -2.79 2.94 -4.91
N ARG A 28 -3.91 3.67 -5.10
CA ARG A 28 -5.21 3.08 -5.41
C ARG A 28 -5.18 2.29 -6.71
N GLU A 29 -4.65 2.88 -7.79
CA GLU A 29 -4.55 2.22 -9.10
C GLU A 29 -3.71 0.94 -9.04
N MET A 30 -2.62 0.94 -8.27
CA MET A 30 -1.74 -0.22 -8.13
C MET A 30 -2.41 -1.36 -7.34
N VAL A 31 -3.26 -1.03 -6.37
CA VAL A 31 -4.08 -2.01 -5.65
C VAL A 31 -5.22 -2.52 -6.54
N GLU A 32 -5.97 -1.64 -7.21
CA GLU A 32 -7.07 -2.02 -8.14
C GLU A 32 -6.57 -2.86 -9.32
N GLY A 33 -5.40 -2.51 -9.87
CA GLY A 33 -4.74 -3.27 -10.93
C GLY A 33 -4.18 -4.62 -10.48
N GLY A 34 -4.34 -4.99 -9.21
CA GLY A 34 -3.88 -6.26 -8.66
C GLY A 34 -2.37 -6.42 -8.60
N LYS A 35 -1.62 -5.30 -8.60
CA LYS A 35 -0.15 -5.30 -8.48
C LYS A 35 0.31 -5.36 -7.02
N VAL A 36 -0.53 -4.89 -6.09
CA VAL A 36 -0.28 -5.00 -4.65
C VAL A 36 -1.05 -6.19 -4.08
N HIS A 37 -0.35 -7.08 -3.38
CA HIS A 37 -0.95 -8.16 -2.64
C HIS A 37 -0.91 -7.90 -1.13
N TYR A 38 -1.98 -8.26 -0.44
CA TYR A 38 -2.11 -8.24 1.00
C TYR A 38 -2.22 -9.67 1.50
N ASN A 39 -1.29 -10.10 2.35
CA ASN A 39 -1.15 -11.48 2.80
C ASN A 39 -1.16 -12.50 1.64
N GLY A 40 -0.46 -12.17 0.55
CA GLY A 40 -0.33 -13.04 -0.63
C GLY A 40 -1.52 -13.03 -1.60
N GLN A 41 -2.57 -12.24 -1.34
CA GLN A 41 -3.77 -12.18 -2.20
C GLN A 41 -4.03 -10.78 -2.74
N ARG A 42 -4.72 -10.68 -3.88
CA ARG A 42 -5.24 -9.40 -4.39
C ARG A 42 -6.18 -8.78 -3.37
N SER A 43 -6.08 -7.47 -3.22
CA SER A 43 -6.89 -6.72 -2.26
C SER A 43 -7.56 -5.51 -2.91
N LYS A 44 -8.43 -4.84 -2.15
CA LYS A 44 -9.11 -3.62 -2.57
C LYS A 44 -8.46 -2.40 -1.90
N PRO A 45 -8.46 -1.22 -2.53
CA PRO A 45 -7.90 0.00 -1.95
C PRO A 45 -8.45 0.34 -0.56
N GLY A 46 -9.71 0.00 -0.31
CA GLY A 46 -10.41 0.22 0.95
C GLY A 46 -10.15 -0.82 2.03
N LYS A 47 -9.31 -1.84 1.81
CA LYS A 47 -8.93 -2.80 2.84
C LYS A 47 -8.30 -2.07 4.02
N ILE A 48 -8.76 -2.35 5.24
CA ILE A 48 -8.14 -1.83 6.46
C ILE A 48 -6.84 -2.60 6.72
N VAL A 49 -5.76 -1.86 6.95
CA VAL A 49 -4.43 -2.42 7.22
C VAL A 49 -4.38 -2.88 8.67
N GLU A 50 -3.83 -4.08 8.87
CA GLU A 50 -3.59 -4.68 10.18
C GLU A 50 -2.09 -4.71 10.47
N LEU A 51 -1.74 -4.61 11.75
CA LEU A 51 -0.37 -4.84 12.17
C LEU A 51 0.05 -6.28 11.85
N ASN A 52 1.30 -6.47 11.47
CA ASN A 52 1.89 -7.75 11.02
C ASN A 52 1.35 -8.28 9.68
N ALA A 53 0.53 -7.50 8.95
CA ALA A 53 0.18 -7.85 7.59
C ALA A 53 1.41 -7.82 6.67
N THR A 54 1.46 -8.77 5.74
CA THR A 54 2.52 -8.82 4.72
C THR A 54 2.03 -8.18 3.44
N LEU A 55 2.77 -7.18 2.95
CA LEU A 55 2.48 -6.51 1.68
C LEU A 55 3.51 -6.91 0.64
N THR A 56 3.05 -7.42 -0.50
CA THR A 56 3.90 -7.64 -1.67
C THR A 56 3.60 -6.55 -2.68
N LEU A 57 4.63 -5.78 -3.03
CA LEU A 57 4.56 -4.71 -4.02
C LEU A 57 5.43 -5.11 -5.23
N PRO A 58 5.11 -4.63 -6.44
CA PRO A 58 6.00 -4.84 -7.57
C PRO A 58 7.34 -4.14 -7.30
N PRO A 59 8.46 -4.67 -7.83
CA PRO A 59 9.75 -4.02 -7.70
C PRO A 59 9.63 -2.58 -8.20
N GLY A 60 10.06 -1.64 -7.37
CA GLY A 60 10.01 -0.22 -7.72
C GLY A 60 10.80 -0.01 -9.00
N GLN A 61 10.21 0.71 -9.95
CA GLN A 61 10.95 1.22 -11.09
C GLN A 61 11.98 2.20 -10.52
N ARG A 62 13.20 1.72 -10.22
CA ARG A 62 14.32 2.61 -9.96
C ARG A 62 14.38 3.48 -11.20
N ARG A 63 14.10 4.78 -11.05
CA ARG A 63 14.39 5.72 -12.13
C ARG A 63 15.89 5.51 -12.37
N ALA A 64 16.24 5.06 -13.57
CA ALA A 64 17.62 5.18 -14.01
C ALA A 64 17.83 6.68 -14.24
N ASP A 65 18.02 7.45 -13.16
CA ASP A 65 18.67 8.74 -13.22
C ASP A 65 20.18 8.50 -13.34
N GLY A 66 20.56 7.73 -14.36
CA GLY A 66 21.93 7.65 -14.84
C GLY A 66 22.18 8.87 -15.70
N ASN A 67 22.43 10.01 -15.06
CA ASN A 67 23.19 11.08 -15.69
C ASN A 67 24.65 10.61 -15.77
N HIS A 68 25.05 10.09 -16.94
CA HIS A 68 26.45 10.08 -17.37
C HIS A 68 26.64 11.28 -18.30
#